data_AF-A0A6L9Z7I1-F1
#
_entry.id   AF-A0A6L9Z7I1-F1
#
_cell.length_a   1.000
_cell.length_b   1.000
_cell.length_c   1.000
_cell.angle_alpha   90.00
_cell.angle_beta   90.00
_cell.angle_gamma   90.00
#
_symmetry.space_group_name_H-M   'P 1'
#
loop_
_entity.id
_entity.type
_entity.pdbx_description
1 polymer ?
#
loop_
_entity_poly.entity_id
_entity_poly.type
_entity_poly.pdbx_seq_one_letter_code
_entity_poly.pdbx_strand_id
1 'polypeptide(L)'
;NGETTITGKDIMISAGSIPFVPPGIEIDGKTVFTSDDAIKLEWLPDWVAIVGSGYIGLEFADVYTALGSEITMIEALDDLMPTFDPDIAKLATRILIKPRDIETHTGVLAMKVTPGSPVVIELADTKTKEVVDVLEVDACLVATGRIPATKDLGLDAVGVETDRRGFIPVDDTMAVLSAGEPVPHLWAIGDATGKMMLAHAASAQGIVAVENICGRQRTVDYRSIPAAAFTHPEISYVGLSEPQAKKLASEEGFEVSVVRSYFKGNSKAIAEGEADGVAKVIYRKDTGEVLGVHILGIHASDLIHEASNAIANRQSVNSLAYLVHAHPTLSEVLDEAYKRAVTH
;
A
#
# COMPACT_ATOMS: atom_id res chain seq x y z
N ASN A 1 14.48 -15.35 34.25
CA ASN A 1 14.64 -14.02 34.86
C ASN A 1 16.12 -13.70 34.95
N GLY A 2 16.68 -13.11 33.90
CA GLY A 2 18.04 -12.56 33.91
C GLY A 2 18.03 -11.38 32.96
N GLU A 3 18.19 -10.18 33.50
CA GLU A 3 18.38 -8.98 32.68
C GLU A 3 19.77 -9.04 32.04
N THR A 4 19.83 -8.81 30.73
CA THR A 4 21.11 -8.77 30.00
C THR A 4 21.28 -7.37 29.45
N THR A 5 22.31 -6.67 29.90
CA THR A 5 22.67 -5.34 29.39
C THR A 5 23.66 -5.48 28.23
N ILE A 6 23.34 -4.86 27.10
CA ILE A 6 24.22 -4.76 25.92
C ILE A 6 24.54 -3.29 25.69
N THR A 7 25.79 -2.97 25.37
CA THR A 7 26.21 -1.60 25.02
C THR A 7 26.53 -1.54 23.53
N GLY A 8 25.90 -0.61 22.82
CA GLY A 8 26.19 -0.26 21.43
C GLY A 8 26.55 1.21 21.33
N LYS A 9 27.48 1.56 20.42
CA LYS A 9 27.81 2.97 20.15
C LYS A 9 26.63 3.69 19.48
N ASP A 10 26.04 3.04 18.48
CA ASP A 10 24.94 3.53 17.65
C ASP A 10 23.81 2.52 17.71
N ILE A 11 22.57 2.99 17.90
CA ILE A 11 21.37 2.14 18.05
C ILE A 11 20.39 2.47 16.94
N MET A 12 19.91 1.44 16.22
CA MET A 12 18.88 1.57 15.20
C MET A 12 17.65 0.75 15.58
N ILE A 13 16.54 1.43 15.85
CA ILE A 13 15.25 0.83 16.19
C ILE A 13 14.55 0.37 14.90
N SER A 14 14.18 -0.91 14.85
CA SER A 14 13.48 -1.54 13.73
C SER A 14 12.31 -2.40 14.21
N ALA A 15 11.55 -1.89 15.19
CA ALA A 15 10.50 -2.64 15.88
C ALA A 15 9.30 -3.03 14.98
N GLY A 16 9.14 -2.41 13.81
CA GLY A 16 8.08 -2.72 12.87
C GLY A 16 6.70 -2.23 13.31
N SER A 17 5.66 -2.97 12.90
CA SER A 17 4.26 -2.69 13.18
C SER A 17 3.48 -3.96 13.51
N ILE A 18 2.29 -3.77 14.08
CA ILE A 18 1.30 -4.83 14.34
C ILE A 18 -0.03 -4.48 13.64
N PRO A 19 -0.90 -5.46 13.37
CA PRO A 19 -2.25 -5.20 12.89
C PRO A 19 -3.01 -4.23 13.79
N PHE A 20 -3.69 -3.26 13.18
CA PHE A 20 -4.57 -2.36 13.91
C PHE A 20 -5.96 -2.98 14.02
N VAL A 21 -6.44 -3.15 15.26
CA VAL A 21 -7.81 -3.59 15.55
C VAL A 21 -8.60 -2.40 16.09
N PRO A 22 -9.61 -1.91 15.36
CA PRO A 22 -10.48 -0.84 15.81
C PRO A 22 -11.19 -1.18 17.14
N PRO A 23 -11.48 -0.18 17.99
CA PRO A 23 -12.32 -0.39 19.17
C PRO A 23 -13.67 -1.01 18.79
N GLY A 24 -14.15 -1.95 19.61
CA GLY A 24 -15.42 -2.65 19.39
C GLY A 24 -15.29 -4.00 18.67
N ILE A 25 -14.09 -4.33 18.15
CA ILE A 25 -13.81 -5.60 17.49
C ILE A 25 -13.09 -6.53 18.48
N GLU A 26 -13.69 -7.68 18.78
CA GLU A 26 -13.09 -8.72 19.61
C GLU A 26 -12.40 -9.77 18.71
N ILE A 27 -11.11 -10.03 18.92
CA ILE A 27 -10.32 -11.02 18.17
C ILE A 27 -10.22 -12.31 18.98
N ASP A 28 -10.54 -13.46 18.37
CA ASP A 28 -10.31 -14.79 18.95
C ASP A 28 -9.22 -15.60 18.22
N GLY A 29 -8.70 -15.07 17.10
CA GLY A 29 -7.68 -15.70 16.27
C GLY A 29 -8.18 -16.93 15.50
N LYS A 30 -9.49 -17.17 15.45
CA LYS A 30 -10.11 -18.35 14.84
C LYS A 30 -11.28 -18.01 13.92
N THR A 31 -12.27 -17.29 14.45
CA THR A 31 -13.46 -16.82 13.72
C THR A 31 -13.36 -15.34 13.43
N VAL A 32 -12.74 -14.56 14.31
CA VAL A 32 -12.39 -13.15 14.08
C VAL A 32 -10.88 -13.01 14.27
N PHE A 33 -10.20 -12.58 13.22
CA PHE A 33 -8.75 -12.71 13.14
C PHE A 33 -8.10 -11.61 12.30
N THR A 34 -6.78 -11.49 12.42
CA THR A 34 -5.97 -10.53 11.66
C THR A 34 -5.17 -11.22 10.56
N SER A 35 -4.42 -10.46 9.77
CA SER A 35 -3.49 -11.02 8.78
C SER A 35 -2.46 -12.00 9.36
N ASP A 36 -2.06 -11.80 10.62
CA ASP A 36 -1.04 -12.64 11.28
C ASP A 36 -1.56 -14.05 11.58
N ASP A 37 -2.88 -14.18 11.74
CA ASP A 37 -3.60 -15.41 12.03
C ASP A 37 -4.12 -16.06 10.75
N ALA A 38 -4.55 -15.26 9.77
CA ALA A 38 -5.17 -15.72 8.52
C ALA A 38 -4.32 -16.75 7.77
N ILE A 39 -2.99 -16.58 7.76
CA ILE A 39 -2.06 -17.53 7.11
C ILE A 39 -1.90 -18.87 7.88
N LYS A 40 -2.49 -18.98 9.07
CA LYS A 40 -2.40 -20.15 9.97
C LYS A 40 -3.76 -20.81 10.20
N LEU A 41 -4.82 -20.36 9.53
CA LEU A 41 -6.15 -20.94 9.70
C LEU A 41 -6.15 -22.43 9.32
N GLU A 42 -6.73 -23.25 10.20
CA GLU A 42 -6.80 -24.70 10.05
C GLU A 42 -8.05 -25.16 9.26
N TRP A 43 -8.89 -24.21 8.84
CA TRP A 43 -10.13 -24.44 8.12
C TRP A 43 -10.37 -23.31 7.10
N LEU A 44 -11.14 -23.60 6.06
CA LEU A 44 -11.58 -22.61 5.08
C LEU A 44 -13.02 -22.19 5.42
N PRO A 45 -13.29 -20.92 5.75
CA PRO A 45 -14.65 -20.46 5.96
C PRO A 45 -15.43 -20.38 4.66
N ASP A 46 -16.72 -20.75 4.70
CA ASP A 46 -17.59 -20.67 3.53
C ASP A 46 -17.91 -19.20 3.21
N TRP A 47 -18.17 -18.37 4.24
CA TRP A 47 -18.39 -16.93 4.10
C TRP A 47 -17.48 -16.11 5.02
N VAL A 48 -16.64 -15.24 4.42
CA VAL A 48 -15.71 -14.35 5.14
C VAL A 48 -16.07 -12.88 4.95
N ALA A 49 -16.30 -12.17 6.04
CA ALA A 49 -16.28 -10.71 6.04
C ALA A 49 -14.83 -10.19 6.09
N ILE A 50 -14.49 -9.20 5.27
CA ILE A 50 -13.18 -8.53 5.29
C ILE A 50 -13.39 -7.05 5.60
N VAL A 51 -12.91 -6.60 6.75
CA VAL A 51 -12.99 -5.20 7.17
C VAL A 51 -11.75 -4.45 6.67
N GLY A 52 -11.94 -3.63 5.64
CA GLY A 52 -10.91 -2.81 4.99
C GLY A 52 -10.60 -3.25 3.55
N SER A 53 -10.63 -2.31 2.61
CA SER A 53 -10.38 -2.55 1.18
C SER A 53 -8.96 -2.16 0.70
N GLY A 54 -7.99 -2.17 1.63
CA GLY A 54 -6.57 -1.94 1.32
C GLY A 54 -5.85 -3.19 0.81
N TYR A 55 -4.53 -3.11 0.62
CA TYR A 55 -3.66 -4.19 0.12
C TYR A 55 -3.99 -5.56 0.71
N ILE A 56 -3.93 -5.65 2.03
CA ILE A 56 -4.14 -6.90 2.79
C ILE A 56 -5.55 -7.45 2.52
N GLY A 57 -6.57 -6.59 2.59
CA GLY A 57 -7.95 -7.02 2.37
C GLY A 57 -8.19 -7.56 0.97
N LEU A 58 -7.63 -6.90 -0.05
CA LEU A 58 -7.73 -7.34 -1.44
C LEU A 58 -6.99 -8.65 -1.70
N GLU A 59 -5.77 -8.81 -1.19
CA GLU A 59 -4.97 -10.03 -1.36
C GLU A 59 -5.67 -11.23 -0.70
N PHE A 60 -6.21 -11.06 0.50
CA PHE A 60 -6.97 -12.13 1.15
C PHE A 60 -8.32 -12.39 0.48
N ALA A 61 -8.99 -11.36 -0.05
CA ALA A 61 -10.19 -11.57 -0.85
C ALA A 61 -9.88 -12.42 -2.10
N ASP A 62 -8.76 -12.15 -2.76
CA ASP A 62 -8.28 -12.93 -3.91
C ASP A 62 -8.00 -14.39 -3.53
N VAL A 63 -7.27 -14.62 -2.43
CA VAL A 63 -6.98 -15.97 -1.92
C VAL A 63 -8.25 -16.73 -1.54
N TYR A 64 -9.14 -16.14 -0.74
CA TYR A 64 -10.32 -16.84 -0.24
C TYR A 64 -11.34 -17.10 -1.35
N THR A 65 -11.57 -16.16 -2.26
CA THR A 65 -12.43 -16.41 -3.43
C THR A 65 -11.87 -17.50 -4.33
N ALA A 66 -10.55 -17.56 -4.54
CA ALA A 66 -9.91 -18.63 -5.30
C ALA A 66 -10.05 -20.01 -4.64
N LEU A 67 -10.15 -20.05 -3.30
CA LEU A 67 -10.37 -21.27 -2.53
C LEU A 67 -11.86 -21.66 -2.43
N GLY A 68 -12.78 -20.76 -2.83
CA GLY A 68 -14.21 -21.02 -2.91
C GLY A 68 -15.07 -20.33 -1.85
N SER A 69 -14.51 -19.44 -1.03
CA SER A 69 -15.28 -18.65 -0.07
C SER A 69 -16.05 -17.51 -0.74
N GLU A 70 -17.26 -17.24 -0.25
CA GLU A 70 -17.99 -16.01 -0.49
C GLU A 70 -17.41 -14.90 0.40
N ILE A 71 -17.33 -13.66 -0.11
CA ILE A 71 -16.73 -12.53 0.61
C ILE A 71 -17.72 -11.38 0.75
N THR A 72 -17.73 -10.76 1.93
CA THR A 72 -18.31 -9.43 2.12
C THR A 72 -17.23 -8.45 2.55
N MET A 73 -16.89 -7.50 1.68
CA MET A 73 -15.88 -6.48 1.97
C MET A 73 -16.54 -5.22 2.54
N ILE A 74 -16.06 -4.78 3.69
CA ILE A 74 -16.61 -3.65 4.46
C ILE A 74 -15.57 -2.53 4.47
N GLU A 75 -15.91 -1.37 3.92
CA GLU A 75 -15.05 -0.19 3.83
C GLU A 75 -15.72 1.03 4.49
N ALA A 76 -14.96 1.70 5.35
CA ALA A 76 -15.42 2.87 6.09
C ALA A 76 -15.46 4.12 5.23
N LEU A 77 -14.66 4.20 4.16
CA LEU A 77 -14.70 5.31 3.24
C LEU A 77 -15.78 5.12 2.17
N ASP A 78 -16.16 6.21 1.51
CA ASP A 78 -17.24 6.20 0.50
C ASP A 78 -16.88 5.35 -0.73
N ASP A 79 -15.58 5.18 -1.01
CA ASP A 79 -15.02 4.44 -2.13
C ASP A 79 -14.16 3.26 -1.66
N LEU A 80 -14.20 2.16 -2.40
CA LEU A 80 -13.25 1.06 -2.26
C LEU A 80 -11.85 1.48 -2.74
N MET A 81 -10.82 0.80 -2.21
CA MET A 81 -9.43 1.04 -2.60
C MET A 81 -9.02 2.52 -2.49
N PRO A 82 -9.36 3.23 -1.39
CA PRO A 82 -9.25 4.68 -1.31
C PRO A 82 -7.81 5.20 -1.36
N THR A 83 -6.82 4.33 -1.13
CA THR A 83 -5.39 4.67 -1.18
C THR A 83 -4.79 4.57 -2.58
N PHE A 84 -5.48 3.94 -3.54
CA PHE A 84 -5.02 3.81 -4.91
C PHE A 84 -5.41 5.04 -5.73
N ASP A 85 -4.80 5.18 -6.92
CA ASP A 85 -5.28 6.18 -7.87
C ASP A 85 -6.76 5.90 -8.24
N PRO A 86 -7.65 6.91 -8.23
CA PRO A 86 -9.09 6.68 -8.42
C PRO A 86 -9.47 5.95 -9.71
N ASP A 87 -8.72 6.16 -10.80
CA ASP A 87 -9.00 5.44 -12.05
C ASP A 87 -8.63 3.97 -11.97
N ILE A 88 -7.52 3.68 -11.27
CA ILE A 88 -7.04 2.33 -11.04
C ILE A 88 -7.99 1.60 -10.10
N ALA A 89 -8.40 2.23 -8.99
CA ALA A 89 -9.40 1.69 -8.08
C ALA A 89 -10.70 1.33 -8.83
N LYS A 90 -11.21 2.23 -9.68
CA LYS A 90 -12.42 1.98 -10.48
C LYS A 90 -12.29 0.79 -11.43
N LEU A 91 -11.12 0.62 -12.06
CA LEU A 91 -10.86 -0.51 -12.96
C LEU A 91 -10.65 -1.80 -12.19
N ALA A 92 -9.91 -1.75 -11.08
CA ALA A 92 -9.73 -2.86 -10.15
C ALA A 92 -11.08 -3.35 -9.61
N THR A 93 -12.01 -2.48 -9.22
CA THR A 93 -13.35 -2.89 -8.80
C THR A 93 -14.08 -3.66 -9.90
N ARG A 94 -13.91 -3.27 -11.17
CA ARG A 94 -14.55 -3.97 -12.30
C ARG A 94 -13.94 -5.34 -12.56
N ILE A 95 -12.63 -5.49 -12.37
CA ILE A 95 -11.87 -6.69 -12.77
C ILE A 95 -11.75 -7.67 -11.60
N LEU A 96 -11.44 -7.19 -10.40
CA LEU A 96 -11.15 -8.01 -9.21
C LEU A 96 -12.39 -8.30 -8.36
N ILE A 97 -13.38 -7.39 -8.36
CA ILE A 97 -14.52 -7.48 -7.42
C ILE A 97 -15.78 -7.99 -8.13
N LYS A 98 -16.29 -7.22 -9.10
CA LYS A 98 -17.58 -7.51 -9.75
C LYS A 98 -17.75 -8.90 -10.39
N PRO A 99 -16.71 -9.54 -10.96
CA PRO A 99 -16.87 -10.86 -11.58
C PRO A 99 -16.87 -12.03 -10.59
N ARG A 100 -16.65 -11.76 -9.30
CA ARG A 100 -16.46 -12.77 -8.25
C ARG A 100 -17.58 -12.65 -7.22
N ASP A 101 -17.71 -13.66 -6.37
CA ASP A 101 -18.67 -13.69 -5.26
C ASP A 101 -18.19 -12.81 -4.09
N ILE A 102 -18.10 -11.50 -4.38
CA ILE A 102 -17.68 -10.45 -3.45
C ILE A 102 -18.77 -9.39 -3.37
N GLU A 103 -19.47 -9.35 -2.24
CA GLU A 103 -20.33 -8.24 -1.86
C GLU A 103 -19.50 -7.12 -1.22
N THR A 104 -19.95 -5.87 -1.36
CA THR A 104 -19.22 -4.72 -0.83
C THR A 104 -20.15 -3.73 -0.14
N HIS A 105 -19.78 -3.29 1.06
CA HIS A 105 -20.40 -2.18 1.76
C HIS A 105 -19.38 -1.06 1.93
N THR A 106 -19.66 0.13 1.39
CA THR A 106 -18.84 1.33 1.57
C THR A 106 -19.57 2.36 2.43
N GLY A 107 -18.83 3.31 3.02
CA GLY A 107 -19.41 4.33 3.90
C GLY A 107 -19.95 3.80 5.22
N VAL A 108 -19.60 2.55 5.59
CA VAL A 108 -20.04 1.88 6.82
C VAL A 108 -18.86 1.37 7.65
N LEU A 109 -19.02 1.40 8.98
CA LEU A 109 -18.06 0.88 9.94
C LEU A 109 -18.55 -0.44 10.49
N ALA A 110 -17.67 -1.44 10.59
CA ALA A 110 -17.87 -2.54 11.52
C ALA A 110 -17.71 -2.00 12.95
N MET A 111 -18.80 -1.51 13.54
CA MET A 111 -18.78 -0.82 14.83
C MET A 111 -18.57 -1.80 15.99
N LYS A 112 -19.11 -3.01 15.85
CA LYS A 112 -18.88 -4.10 16.78
C LYS A 112 -18.77 -5.40 16.02
N VAL A 113 -17.78 -6.22 16.38
CA VAL A 113 -17.60 -7.57 15.82
C VAL A 113 -17.47 -8.53 16.99
N THR A 114 -18.39 -9.49 17.06
CA THR A 114 -18.45 -10.49 18.13
C THR A 114 -18.10 -11.87 17.55
N PRO A 115 -17.01 -12.52 18.01
CA PRO A 115 -16.65 -13.88 17.61
C PRO A 115 -17.72 -14.91 17.94
N GLY A 116 -17.81 -15.96 17.13
CA GLY A 116 -18.81 -17.01 17.31
C GLY A 116 -19.05 -17.84 16.06
N SER A 117 -20.07 -18.69 16.14
CA SER A 117 -20.63 -19.42 15.00
C SER A 117 -22.15 -19.21 15.04
N PRO A 118 -22.67 -18.14 14.41
CA PRO A 118 -21.97 -17.21 13.50
C PRO A 118 -21.15 -16.11 14.22
N VAL A 119 -20.23 -15.48 13.47
CA VAL A 119 -19.64 -14.18 13.81
C VAL A 119 -20.69 -13.10 13.52
N VAL A 120 -20.91 -12.19 14.47
CA VAL A 120 -21.91 -11.12 14.35
C VAL A 120 -21.22 -9.76 14.20
N ILE A 121 -21.56 -9.03 13.13
CA ILE A 121 -20.97 -7.74 12.77
C ILE A 121 -22.07 -6.68 12.71
N GLU A 122 -22.00 -5.69 13.61
CA GLU A 122 -22.88 -4.51 13.57
C GLU A 122 -22.29 -3.46 12.61
N LEU A 123 -22.95 -3.24 11.47
CA LEU A 123 -22.57 -2.24 10.48
C LEU A 123 -23.24 -0.91 10.80
N ALA A 124 -22.46 0.14 10.98
CA ALA A 124 -22.94 1.48 11.30
C ALA A 124 -22.59 2.49 10.21
N ASP A 125 -23.50 3.42 9.92
CA ASP A 125 -23.21 4.53 9.03
C ASP A 125 -22.06 5.39 9.61
N THR A 126 -21.08 5.72 8.78
CA THR A 126 -19.87 6.42 9.23
C THR A 126 -20.14 7.83 9.76
N LYS A 127 -21.21 8.48 9.30
CA LYS A 127 -21.59 9.86 9.63
C LYS A 127 -22.51 9.91 10.84
N THR A 128 -23.52 9.06 10.90
CA THR A 128 -24.51 9.06 12.01
C THR A 128 -24.07 8.20 13.20
N LYS A 129 -23.18 7.21 12.98
CA LYS A 129 -22.82 6.16 13.94
C LYS A 129 -24.00 5.27 14.37
N GLU A 130 -25.11 5.32 13.63
CA GLU A 130 -26.25 4.45 13.88
C GLU A 130 -26.04 3.11 13.17
N VAL A 131 -26.39 2.01 13.85
CA VAL A 131 -26.39 0.67 13.25
C VAL A 131 -27.44 0.65 12.14
N VAL A 132 -26.99 0.39 10.92
CA VAL A 132 -27.84 0.31 9.72
C VAL A 132 -28.11 -1.12 9.30
N ASP A 133 -27.24 -2.06 9.69
CA ASP A 133 -27.36 -3.46 9.35
C ASP A 133 -26.60 -4.36 10.35
N VAL A 134 -26.95 -5.64 10.38
CA VAL A 134 -26.25 -6.67 11.16
C VAL A 134 -25.95 -7.85 10.24
N LEU A 135 -24.66 -8.13 10.06
CA LEU A 135 -24.17 -9.20 9.20
C LEU A 135 -23.75 -10.40 10.06
N GLU A 136 -24.19 -11.60 9.68
CA GLU A 136 -23.79 -12.86 10.29
C GLU A 136 -23.01 -13.70 9.27
N VAL A 137 -21.74 -14.00 9.57
CA VAL A 137 -20.82 -14.75 8.70
C VAL A 137 -20.09 -15.84 9.47
N ASP A 138 -19.37 -16.73 8.76
CA ASP A 138 -18.58 -17.77 9.41
C ASP A 138 -17.28 -17.22 10.00
N ALA A 139 -16.69 -16.21 9.34
CA ALA A 139 -15.43 -15.61 9.77
C ALA A 139 -15.31 -14.13 9.40
N CYS A 140 -14.47 -13.39 10.13
CA CYS A 140 -14.15 -11.99 9.88
C CYS A 140 -12.63 -11.75 9.92
N LEU A 141 -12.07 -11.31 8.79
CA LEU A 141 -10.71 -10.78 8.71
C LEU A 141 -10.71 -9.27 8.97
N VAL A 142 -9.91 -8.83 9.93
CA VAL A 142 -9.71 -7.41 10.25
C VAL A 142 -8.44 -6.92 9.54
N ALA A 143 -8.63 -6.15 8.47
CA ALA A 143 -7.58 -5.65 7.58
C ALA A 143 -7.55 -4.10 7.53
N THR A 144 -7.78 -3.44 8.66
CA THR A 144 -7.94 -1.97 8.78
C THR A 144 -6.62 -1.19 8.88
N GLY A 145 -5.52 -1.76 8.41
CA GLY A 145 -4.18 -1.17 8.46
C GLY A 145 -3.35 -1.63 9.66
N ARG A 146 -2.25 -0.92 9.91
CA ARG A 146 -1.22 -1.30 10.88
C ARG A 146 -0.82 -0.11 11.76
N ILE A 147 -0.38 -0.39 12.97
CA ILE A 147 0.13 0.60 13.94
C ILE A 147 1.56 0.23 14.39
N PRO A 148 2.39 1.21 14.76
CA PRO A 148 3.79 0.96 15.09
C PRO A 148 3.91 0.13 16.38
N ALA A 149 4.88 -0.79 16.41
CA ALA A 149 5.15 -1.65 17.56
C ALA A 149 6.12 -0.96 18.55
N THR A 150 5.73 0.21 19.05
CA THR A 150 6.61 1.12 19.81
C THR A 150 6.41 1.09 21.32
N LYS A 151 5.46 0.28 21.80
CA LYS A 151 5.24 0.08 23.23
C LYS A 151 6.45 -0.60 23.88
N ASP A 152 6.75 -0.19 25.11
CA ASP A 152 7.78 -0.78 25.96
C ASP A 152 9.21 -0.78 25.36
N LEU A 153 9.50 0.12 24.40
CA LEU A 153 10.85 0.31 23.84
C LEU A 153 11.77 1.16 24.72
N GLY A 154 11.27 1.73 25.82
CA GLY A 154 12.05 2.59 26.71
C GLY A 154 12.41 3.96 26.14
N LEU A 155 11.64 4.45 25.15
CA LEU A 155 11.86 5.76 24.50
C LEU A 155 11.85 6.92 25.50
N ASP A 156 11.03 6.84 26.54
CA ASP A 156 10.93 7.84 27.61
C ASP A 156 12.27 8.03 28.35
N ALA A 157 13.07 6.97 28.48
CA ALA A 157 14.37 7.02 29.16
C ALA A 157 15.42 7.86 28.39
N VAL A 158 15.20 8.09 27.10
CA VAL A 158 16.01 8.95 26.22
C VAL A 158 15.26 10.21 25.80
N GLY A 159 14.13 10.51 26.45
CA GLY A 159 13.33 11.73 26.19
C GLY A 159 12.63 11.75 24.84
N VAL A 160 12.41 10.61 24.19
CA VAL A 160 11.73 10.52 22.89
C VAL A 160 10.25 10.30 23.10
N GLU A 161 9.43 11.23 22.61
CA GLU A 161 7.98 11.10 22.58
C GLU A 161 7.52 10.64 21.19
N THR A 162 6.67 9.62 21.14
CA THR A 162 6.02 9.22 19.88
C THR A 162 4.96 10.24 19.46
N ASP A 163 4.62 10.27 18.17
CA ASP A 163 3.49 11.06 17.71
C ASP A 163 2.15 10.56 18.27
N ARG A 164 1.05 11.27 17.96
CA ARG A 164 -0.30 10.90 18.44
C ARG A 164 -0.78 9.51 17.99
N ARG A 165 -0.15 8.93 16.97
CA ARG A 165 -0.45 7.61 16.41
C ARG A 165 0.56 6.56 16.87
N GLY A 166 1.53 6.93 17.70
CA GLY A 166 2.55 6.05 18.27
C GLY A 166 3.82 5.92 17.44
N PHE A 167 4.01 6.66 16.35
CA PHE A 167 5.20 6.56 15.51
C PHE A 167 6.40 7.30 16.12
N ILE A 168 7.60 6.77 15.91
CA ILE A 168 8.85 7.40 16.33
C ILE A 168 9.18 8.55 15.36
N PRO A 169 9.26 9.81 15.83
CA PRO A 169 9.65 10.93 14.98
C PRO A 169 11.09 10.77 14.49
N VAL A 170 11.30 10.92 13.19
CA VAL A 170 12.63 10.87 12.55
C VAL A 170 12.80 11.98 11.51
N ASP A 171 14.03 12.46 11.35
CA ASP A 171 14.40 13.33 10.22
C ASP A 171 14.63 12.52 8.93
N ASP A 172 15.14 13.17 7.87
CA ASP A 172 15.37 12.53 6.57
C ASP A 172 16.64 11.66 6.53
N THR A 173 17.48 11.74 7.56
CA THR A 173 18.65 10.87 7.77
C THR A 173 18.32 9.63 8.61
N MET A 174 17.05 9.49 9.02
CA MET A 174 16.50 8.47 9.92
C MET A 174 16.93 8.64 11.39
N ALA A 175 17.51 9.79 11.76
CA ALA A 175 17.85 10.07 13.15
C ALA A 175 16.57 10.31 13.95
N VAL A 176 16.48 9.73 15.15
CA VAL A 176 15.32 9.90 16.04
C VAL A 176 15.33 11.31 16.59
N LEU A 177 14.16 11.95 16.59
CA LEU A 177 13.99 13.31 17.07
C LEU A 177 13.39 13.34 18.48
N SER A 178 13.95 14.18 19.34
CA SER A 178 13.36 14.62 20.61
C SER A 178 13.26 16.14 20.60
N ALA A 179 12.06 16.68 20.86
CA ALA A 179 11.78 18.11 20.80
C ALA A 179 12.26 18.81 19.50
N GLY A 180 12.30 18.06 18.39
CA GLY A 180 12.73 18.57 17.07
C GLY A 180 14.23 18.42 16.77
N GLU A 181 15.03 17.95 17.71
CA GLU A 181 16.47 17.78 17.56
C GLU A 181 16.88 16.30 17.52
N PRO A 182 17.89 15.92 16.71
CA PRO A 182 18.39 14.55 16.67
C PRO A 182 18.95 14.09 18.02
N VAL A 183 18.46 12.95 18.50
CA VAL A 183 19.04 12.24 19.64
C VAL A 183 20.37 11.63 19.20
N PRO A 184 21.50 11.97 19.85
CA PRO A 184 22.78 11.41 19.48
C PRO A 184 22.77 9.89 19.49
N HIS A 185 23.34 9.29 18.46
CA HIS A 185 23.52 7.84 18.35
C HIS A 185 22.24 7.01 18.28
N LEU A 186 21.10 7.61 17.92
CA LEU A 186 19.81 6.93 17.84
C LEU A 186 19.12 7.14 16.49
N TRP A 187 18.77 6.03 15.83
CA TRP A 187 18.04 5.99 14.57
C TRP A 187 16.81 5.10 14.70
N ALA A 188 15.80 5.34 13.85
CA ALA A 188 14.66 4.45 13.71
C ALA A 188 14.27 4.30 12.24
N ILE A 189 13.87 3.09 11.86
CA ILE A 189 13.52 2.75 10.47
C ILE A 189 12.24 1.92 10.40
N GLY A 190 11.75 1.78 9.19
CA GLY A 190 10.59 0.97 8.83
C GLY A 190 9.30 1.52 9.42
N ASP A 191 8.36 0.61 9.58
CA ASP A 191 6.99 0.91 9.99
C ASP A 191 6.88 1.66 11.32
N ALA A 192 7.86 1.51 12.21
CA ALA A 192 7.89 2.23 13.49
C ALA A 192 7.95 3.76 13.31
N THR A 193 8.40 4.24 12.16
CA THR A 193 8.51 5.68 11.83
C THR A 193 7.27 6.24 11.14
N GLY A 194 6.43 5.38 10.54
CA GLY A 194 5.26 5.79 9.78
C GLY A 194 5.54 6.53 8.47
N LYS A 195 6.82 6.68 8.05
CA LYS A 195 7.20 7.38 6.82
C LYS A 195 6.65 6.68 5.56
N MET A 196 6.80 5.35 5.49
CA MET A 196 6.24 4.50 4.43
C MET A 196 6.30 3.04 4.89
N MET A 197 5.14 2.39 5.05
CA MET A 197 5.04 1.06 5.65
C MET A 197 5.14 -0.04 4.59
N LEU A 198 6.32 -0.16 3.97
CA LEU A 198 6.65 -1.17 2.98
C LEU A 198 8.00 -1.81 3.32
N ALA A 199 8.14 -3.12 3.09
CA ALA A 199 9.35 -3.86 3.47
C ALA A 199 10.63 -3.32 2.80
N HIS A 200 10.57 -3.02 1.49
CA HIS A 200 11.68 -2.44 0.74
C HIS A 200 11.92 -0.96 1.08
N ALA A 201 10.89 -0.22 1.52
CA ALA A 201 11.09 1.12 2.08
C ALA A 201 11.87 1.05 3.40
N ALA A 202 11.52 0.13 4.30
CA ALA A 202 12.25 -0.12 5.54
C ALA A 202 13.71 -0.50 5.27
N SER A 203 13.95 -1.34 4.26
CA SER A 203 15.30 -1.73 3.83
C SER A 203 16.11 -0.54 3.32
N ALA A 204 15.51 0.33 2.50
CA ALA A 204 16.14 1.56 2.02
C ALA A 204 16.45 2.54 3.17
N GLN A 205 15.54 2.68 4.13
CA GLN A 205 15.75 3.49 5.33
C GLN A 205 16.89 2.94 6.20
N GLY A 206 17.02 1.61 6.32
CA GLY A 206 18.14 0.97 7.01
C GLY A 206 19.49 1.30 6.37
N ILE A 207 19.57 1.26 5.03
CA ILE A 207 20.76 1.69 4.29
C ILE A 207 21.05 3.16 4.60
N VAL A 208 20.05 4.04 4.54
CA VAL A 208 20.22 5.47 4.82
C VAL A 208 20.70 5.72 6.25
N ALA A 209 20.12 5.04 7.25
CA ALA A 209 20.57 5.17 8.63
C ALA A 209 22.05 4.77 8.77
N VAL A 210 22.46 3.63 8.21
CA VAL A 210 23.86 3.15 8.26
C VAL A 210 24.82 4.08 7.54
N GLU A 211 24.44 4.61 6.37
CA GLU A 211 25.24 5.60 5.65
C GLU A 211 25.48 6.84 6.52
N ASN A 212 24.45 7.36 7.18
CA ASN A 212 24.56 8.53 8.06
C ASN A 212 25.32 8.24 9.35
N ILE A 213 25.17 7.05 9.96
CA ILE A 213 26.01 6.57 11.07
C ILE A 213 27.50 6.62 10.68
N CYS A 214 27.81 6.28 9.42
CA CYS A 214 29.16 6.32 8.89
C CYS A 214 29.61 7.70 8.36
N GLY A 215 28.80 8.76 8.53
CA GLY A 215 29.11 10.10 8.04
C GLY A 215 28.94 10.30 6.53
N ARG A 216 28.28 9.37 5.83
CA ARG A 216 27.94 9.46 4.40
C ARG A 216 26.52 10.01 4.27
N GLN A 217 26.41 11.34 4.25
CA GLN A 217 25.15 12.08 4.14
C GLN A 217 24.23 11.50 3.05
N ARG A 218 23.09 10.92 3.46
CA ARG A 218 22.15 10.26 2.56
C ARG A 218 20.71 10.45 3.02
N THR A 219 19.78 10.45 2.07
CA THR A 219 18.33 10.45 2.31
C THR A 219 17.64 9.43 1.40
N VAL A 220 16.38 9.11 1.69
CA VAL A 220 15.53 8.22 0.88
C VAL A 220 14.74 9.05 -0.15
N ASP A 221 14.77 8.65 -1.43
CA ASP A 221 13.87 9.20 -2.46
C ASP A 221 12.53 8.43 -2.43
N TYR A 222 11.63 8.83 -1.53
CA TYR A 222 10.33 8.15 -1.38
C TYR A 222 9.47 8.17 -2.65
N ARG A 223 9.68 9.13 -3.56
CA ARG A 223 8.90 9.22 -4.82
C ARG A 223 9.18 8.05 -5.76
N SER A 224 10.36 7.44 -5.68
CA SER A 224 10.74 6.32 -6.55
C SER A 224 10.51 4.95 -5.93
N ILE A 225 10.00 4.87 -4.70
CA ILE A 225 9.67 3.59 -4.06
C ILE A 225 8.36 3.05 -4.67
N PRO A 226 8.39 1.89 -5.36
CA PRO A 226 7.18 1.29 -5.90
C PRO A 226 6.36 0.63 -4.79
N ALA A 227 5.09 0.35 -5.05
CA ALA A 227 4.22 -0.46 -4.21
C ALA A 227 3.39 -1.40 -5.08
N ALA A 228 2.92 -2.50 -4.49
CA ALA A 228 2.07 -3.47 -5.18
C ALA A 228 1.04 -4.08 -4.21
N ALA A 229 -0.11 -4.44 -4.76
CA ALA A 229 -1.05 -5.41 -4.20
C ALA A 229 -1.03 -6.64 -5.12
N PHE A 230 -0.74 -7.80 -4.54
CA PHE A 230 -0.50 -9.05 -5.27
C PHE A 230 -1.80 -9.84 -5.53
N THR A 231 -2.81 -9.15 -6.06
CA THR A 231 -4.06 -9.76 -6.54
C THR A 231 -3.91 -10.35 -7.95
N HIS A 232 -4.94 -11.03 -8.46
CA HIS A 232 -4.98 -11.52 -9.84
C HIS A 232 -6.05 -10.82 -10.72
N PRO A 233 -5.69 -9.90 -11.63
CA PRO A 233 -4.34 -9.38 -11.89
C PRO A 233 -3.81 -8.45 -10.78
N GLU A 234 -2.49 -8.21 -10.80
CA GLU A 234 -1.78 -7.39 -9.82
C GLU A 234 -2.08 -5.91 -10.01
N ILE A 235 -1.98 -5.14 -8.91
CA ILE A 235 -1.99 -3.68 -8.94
C ILE A 235 -0.62 -3.20 -8.47
N SER A 236 0.03 -2.32 -9.22
CA SER A 236 1.28 -1.69 -8.81
C SER A 236 1.30 -0.21 -9.14
N TYR A 237 2.09 0.55 -8.40
CA TYR A 237 2.29 1.96 -8.70
C TYR A 237 3.62 2.48 -8.14
N VAL A 238 4.06 3.62 -8.66
CA VAL A 238 5.21 4.38 -8.16
C VAL A 238 4.97 5.87 -8.43
N GLY A 239 5.46 6.73 -7.54
CA GLY A 239 5.25 8.18 -7.63
C GLY A 239 3.85 8.63 -7.24
N LEU A 240 3.38 9.70 -7.87
CA LEU A 240 2.14 10.39 -7.49
C LEU A 240 0.90 9.74 -8.12
N SER A 241 -0.21 9.74 -7.39
CA SER A 241 -1.55 9.59 -7.99
C SER A 241 -1.93 10.83 -8.80
N GLU A 242 -2.90 10.71 -9.71
CA GLU A 242 -3.34 11.85 -10.52
C GLU A 242 -3.84 13.04 -9.66
N PRO A 243 -4.64 12.83 -8.59
CA PRO A 243 -4.99 13.92 -7.67
C PRO A 243 -3.78 14.57 -7.00
N GLN A 244 -2.80 13.79 -6.56
CA GLN A 244 -1.57 14.30 -5.94
C GLN A 244 -0.74 15.10 -6.94
N ALA A 245 -0.59 14.60 -8.18
CA ALA A 245 0.13 15.29 -9.24
C ALA A 245 -0.55 16.61 -9.60
N LYS A 246 -1.88 16.66 -9.71
CA LYS A 246 -2.63 17.91 -9.96
C LYS A 246 -2.47 18.93 -8.84
N LYS A 247 -2.46 18.46 -7.58
CA LYS A 247 -2.18 19.32 -6.42
C LYS A 247 -0.78 19.93 -6.52
N LEU A 248 0.24 19.11 -6.74
CA LEU A 248 1.62 19.57 -6.90
C LEU A 248 1.75 20.57 -8.05
N ALA A 249 1.10 20.30 -9.18
CA ALA A 249 1.10 21.16 -10.36
C ALA A 249 0.50 22.54 -10.08
N SER A 250 -0.56 22.61 -9.26
CA SER A 250 -1.14 23.88 -8.82
C SER A 250 -0.23 24.68 -7.89
N GLU A 251 0.60 24.00 -7.10
CA GLU A 251 1.54 24.61 -6.15
C GLU A 251 2.81 25.11 -6.86
N GLU A 252 3.31 24.36 -7.83
CA GLU A 252 4.57 24.65 -8.54
C GLU A 252 4.38 25.36 -9.90
N GLY A 253 3.16 25.49 -10.39
CA GLY A 253 2.86 26.25 -11.62
C GLY A 253 3.18 25.52 -12.92
N PHE A 254 2.84 24.23 -13.02
CA PHE A 254 2.93 23.45 -14.27
C PHE A 254 1.62 22.75 -14.62
N GLU A 255 1.53 22.14 -15.80
CA GLU A 255 0.38 21.33 -16.20
C GLU A 255 0.71 19.83 -16.16
N VAL A 256 -0.26 19.02 -15.72
CA VAL A 256 -0.18 17.56 -15.74
C VAL A 256 -0.86 17.02 -16.98
N SER A 257 -0.26 15.99 -17.58
CA SER A 257 -0.89 15.15 -18.59
C SER A 257 -0.92 13.69 -18.13
N VAL A 258 -1.87 12.95 -18.67
CA VAL A 258 -2.12 11.54 -18.35
C VAL A 258 -2.35 10.78 -19.64
N VAL A 259 -1.62 9.69 -19.82
CA VAL A 259 -1.84 8.73 -20.90
C VAL A 259 -2.10 7.34 -20.34
N ARG A 260 -2.81 6.54 -21.13
CA ARG A 260 -3.15 5.16 -20.78
C ARG A 260 -2.81 4.25 -21.97
N SER A 261 -2.24 3.11 -21.65
CA SER A 261 -2.06 1.96 -22.54
C SER A 261 -2.77 0.76 -21.92
N TYR A 262 -3.26 -0.18 -22.74
CA TYR A 262 -4.11 -1.27 -22.27
C TYR A 262 -3.49 -2.61 -22.64
N PHE A 263 -3.57 -3.58 -21.72
CA PHE A 263 -3.07 -4.94 -21.93
C PHE A 263 -3.80 -5.64 -23.08
N LYS A 264 -5.06 -5.25 -23.37
CA LYS A 264 -5.81 -5.72 -24.54
C LYS A 264 -5.18 -5.35 -25.90
N GLY A 265 -4.29 -4.38 -25.94
CA GLY A 265 -3.48 -4.05 -27.12
C GLY A 265 -2.10 -4.74 -27.15
N ASN A 266 -1.72 -5.45 -26.08
CA ASN A 266 -0.41 -6.09 -25.94
C ASN A 266 -0.46 -7.55 -26.42
N SER A 267 0.38 -7.89 -27.39
CA SER A 267 0.40 -9.23 -28.01
C SER A 267 0.78 -10.35 -27.03
N LYS A 268 1.69 -10.07 -26.08
CA LYS A 268 2.09 -11.05 -25.06
C LYS A 268 0.95 -11.31 -24.08
N ALA A 269 0.26 -10.28 -23.60
CA ALA A 269 -0.90 -10.43 -22.72
C ALA A 269 -2.03 -11.23 -23.38
N ILE A 270 -2.30 -10.98 -24.66
CA ILE A 270 -3.27 -11.77 -25.44
C ILE A 270 -2.82 -13.24 -25.55
N ALA A 271 -1.53 -13.49 -25.80
CA ALA A 271 -0.98 -14.84 -25.92
C ALA A 271 -1.04 -15.63 -24.60
N GLU A 272 -0.94 -14.95 -23.44
CA GLU A 272 -1.11 -15.54 -22.11
C GLU A 272 -2.58 -15.72 -21.71
N GLY A 273 -3.54 -15.19 -22.48
CA GLY A 273 -4.97 -15.22 -22.14
C GLY A 273 -5.38 -14.21 -21.06
N GLU A 274 -4.47 -13.33 -20.65
CA GLU A 274 -4.61 -12.41 -19.52
C GLU A 274 -4.52 -10.95 -19.98
N ALA A 275 -5.51 -10.54 -20.77
CA ALA A 275 -5.50 -9.26 -21.48
C ALA A 275 -6.20 -8.10 -20.71
N ASP A 276 -6.74 -8.38 -19.52
CA ASP A 276 -7.36 -7.36 -18.68
C ASP A 276 -6.29 -6.55 -17.97
N GLY A 277 -6.35 -5.22 -18.13
CA GLY A 277 -5.41 -4.33 -17.48
C GLY A 277 -5.16 -3.01 -18.20
N VAL A 278 -4.47 -2.12 -17.50
CA VAL A 278 -4.07 -0.79 -17.95
C VAL A 278 -2.71 -0.42 -17.34
N ALA A 279 -1.90 0.32 -18.10
CA ALA A 279 -0.82 1.14 -17.58
C ALA A 279 -1.19 2.62 -17.75
N LYS A 280 -1.15 3.37 -16.65
CA LYS A 280 -1.43 4.81 -16.58
C LYS A 280 -0.14 5.55 -16.26
N VAL A 281 0.26 6.48 -17.11
CA VAL A 281 1.45 7.33 -16.92
C VAL A 281 1.01 8.77 -16.72
N ILE A 282 1.49 9.39 -15.65
CA ILE A 282 1.23 10.77 -15.25
C ILE A 282 2.55 11.53 -15.37
N TYR A 283 2.55 12.66 -16.09
CA TYR A 283 3.77 13.41 -16.39
C TYR A 283 3.53 14.91 -16.46
N ARG A 284 4.60 15.71 -16.30
CA ARG A 284 4.55 17.16 -16.51
C ARG A 284 4.52 17.47 -18.01
N LYS A 285 3.64 18.37 -18.45
CA LYS A 285 3.57 18.75 -19.88
C LYS A 285 4.77 19.57 -20.36
N ASP A 286 5.35 20.39 -19.48
CA ASP A 286 6.43 21.33 -19.82
C ASP A 286 7.77 20.61 -20.08
N THR A 287 8.11 19.62 -19.26
CA THR A 287 9.39 18.89 -19.33
C THR A 287 9.25 17.44 -19.81
N GLY A 288 8.04 16.89 -19.76
CA GLY A 288 7.78 15.48 -19.96
C GLY A 288 8.18 14.59 -18.78
N GLU A 289 8.67 15.16 -17.67
CA GLU A 289 9.09 14.39 -16.48
C GLU A 289 7.96 13.49 -15.97
N VAL A 290 8.26 12.20 -15.79
CA VAL A 290 7.32 11.24 -15.23
C VAL A 290 7.13 11.52 -13.73
N LEU A 291 5.87 11.74 -13.34
CA LEU A 291 5.48 12.03 -11.96
C LEU A 291 4.93 10.81 -11.23
N GLY A 292 4.30 9.91 -11.97
CA GLY A 292 3.71 8.70 -11.41
C GLY A 292 3.29 7.72 -12.49
N VAL A 293 3.38 6.44 -12.16
CA VAL A 293 2.94 5.34 -13.02
C VAL A 293 2.13 4.37 -12.18
N HIS A 294 1.01 3.92 -12.73
CA HIS A 294 0.12 2.95 -12.09
C HIS A 294 -0.23 1.86 -13.09
N ILE A 295 -0.14 0.60 -12.69
CA ILE A 295 -0.36 -0.55 -13.55
C ILE A 295 -1.34 -1.49 -12.85
N LEU A 296 -2.38 -1.91 -13.57
CA LEU A 296 -3.25 -3.03 -13.20
C LEU A 296 -3.11 -4.05 -14.33
N GLY A 297 -2.66 -5.26 -14.05
CA GLY A 297 -2.43 -6.27 -15.09
C GLY A 297 -1.48 -7.37 -14.63
N ILE A 298 -1.26 -8.38 -15.47
CA ILE A 298 -0.30 -9.44 -15.16
C ILE A 298 1.12 -8.90 -15.06
N HIS A 299 1.88 -9.38 -14.07
CA HIS A 299 3.24 -8.95 -13.76
C HIS A 299 3.38 -7.44 -13.49
N ALA A 300 2.32 -6.75 -13.07
CA ALA A 300 2.38 -5.33 -12.76
C ALA A 300 3.48 -5.02 -11.72
N SER A 301 3.72 -5.89 -10.73
CA SER A 301 4.75 -5.71 -9.71
C SER A 301 6.17 -5.76 -10.28
N ASP A 302 6.40 -6.48 -11.37
CA ASP A 302 7.70 -6.52 -12.04
C ASP A 302 7.86 -5.34 -13.00
N LEU A 303 6.81 -5.03 -13.78
CA LEU A 303 6.81 -3.97 -14.77
C LEU A 303 7.04 -2.58 -14.15
N ILE A 304 6.53 -2.35 -12.93
CA ILE A 304 6.63 -1.05 -12.27
C ILE A 304 8.07 -0.61 -12.00
N HIS A 305 9.02 -1.55 -11.95
CA HIS A 305 10.42 -1.23 -11.70
C HIS A 305 11.07 -0.40 -12.81
N GLU A 306 10.62 -0.54 -14.05
CA GLU A 306 11.04 0.34 -15.15
C GLU A 306 10.66 1.80 -14.84
N ALA A 307 9.41 2.03 -14.44
CA ALA A 307 8.91 3.34 -14.06
C ALA A 307 9.56 3.88 -12.78
N SER A 308 9.83 3.02 -11.80
CA SER A 308 10.53 3.38 -10.56
C SER A 308 11.91 3.96 -10.86
N ASN A 309 12.68 3.29 -11.74
CA ASN A 309 13.98 3.78 -12.19
C ASN A 309 13.86 5.09 -12.99
N ALA A 310 12.84 5.22 -13.84
CA ALA A 310 12.58 6.44 -14.59
C ALA A 310 12.31 7.63 -13.66
N ILE A 311 11.46 7.45 -12.63
CA ILE A 311 11.17 8.48 -11.64
C ILE A 311 12.42 8.80 -10.81
N ALA A 312 13.18 7.80 -10.35
CA ALA A 312 14.42 8.02 -9.60
C ALA A 312 15.42 8.90 -10.36
N ASN A 313 15.49 8.75 -11.69
CA ASN A 313 16.37 9.52 -12.57
C ASN A 313 15.69 10.75 -13.19
N ARG A 314 14.46 11.11 -12.77
CA ARG A 314 13.68 12.23 -13.28
C ARG A 314 13.57 12.23 -14.81
N GLN A 315 13.39 11.05 -15.40
CA GLN A 315 13.35 10.87 -16.85
C GLN A 315 12.07 11.45 -17.46
N SER A 316 12.20 11.94 -18.69
CA SER A 316 11.11 12.47 -19.48
C SER A 316 10.50 11.39 -20.38
N VAL A 317 9.18 11.39 -20.54
CA VAL A 317 8.47 10.56 -21.54
C VAL A 317 9.01 10.77 -22.95
N ASN A 318 9.55 11.97 -23.24
CA ASN A 318 10.22 12.29 -24.51
C ASN A 318 11.47 11.44 -24.75
N SER A 319 12.17 11.01 -23.69
CA SER A 319 13.31 10.12 -23.80
C SER A 319 12.88 8.65 -23.75
N LEU A 320 11.94 8.33 -22.87
CA LEU A 320 11.44 6.96 -22.68
C LEU A 320 10.79 6.39 -23.94
N ALA A 321 10.07 7.23 -24.72
CA ALA A 321 9.40 6.81 -25.96
C ALA A 321 10.33 6.28 -27.07
N TYR A 322 11.64 6.51 -26.96
CA TYR A 322 12.65 6.04 -27.91
C TYR A 322 13.51 4.90 -27.37
N LEU A 323 13.24 4.43 -26.15
CA LEU A 323 13.87 3.22 -25.64
C LEU A 323 13.31 1.99 -26.36
N VAL A 324 14.11 0.93 -26.42
CA VAL A 324 13.74 -0.31 -27.11
C VAL A 324 13.25 -1.33 -26.10
N HIS A 325 11.99 -1.73 -26.24
CA HIS A 325 11.39 -2.85 -25.51
C HIS A 325 11.41 -4.10 -26.38
N ALA A 326 11.68 -5.25 -25.77
CA ALA A 326 11.68 -6.52 -26.49
C ALA A 326 10.26 -6.92 -26.90
N HIS A 327 10.13 -7.56 -28.06
CA HIS A 327 8.84 -8.02 -28.60
C HIS A 327 8.83 -9.55 -28.79
N PRO A 328 7.73 -10.26 -28.40
CA PRO A 328 6.60 -9.75 -27.62
C PRO A 328 6.89 -9.80 -26.10
N THR A 329 6.67 -8.70 -25.38
CA THR A 329 6.75 -8.66 -23.91
C THR A 329 5.65 -7.80 -23.29
N LEU A 330 5.38 -8.01 -22.00
CA LEU A 330 4.42 -7.18 -21.27
C LEU A 330 4.91 -5.75 -21.06
N SER A 331 6.23 -5.54 -21.00
CA SER A 331 6.85 -4.20 -20.88
C SER A 331 6.48 -3.27 -22.04
N GLU A 332 6.08 -3.81 -23.20
CA GLU A 332 5.55 -3.01 -24.31
C GLU A 332 4.26 -2.24 -23.93
N VAL A 333 3.57 -2.58 -22.83
CA VAL A 333 2.46 -1.76 -22.33
C VAL A 333 2.93 -0.38 -21.86
N LEU A 334 4.12 -0.29 -21.24
CA LEU A 334 4.74 0.97 -20.84
C LEU A 334 5.34 1.70 -22.04
N ASP A 335 5.99 0.98 -22.95
CA ASP A 335 6.49 1.52 -24.23
C ASP A 335 5.38 2.26 -25.01
N GLU A 336 4.24 1.60 -25.21
CA GLU A 336 3.08 2.18 -25.88
C GLU A 336 2.53 3.40 -25.11
N ALA A 337 2.56 3.37 -23.76
CA ALA A 337 2.16 4.53 -22.96
C ALA A 337 3.11 5.71 -23.17
N TYR A 338 4.43 5.49 -23.16
CA TYR A 338 5.42 6.55 -23.39
C TYR A 338 5.34 7.11 -24.81
N LYS A 339 5.17 6.26 -25.82
CA LYS A 339 4.96 6.70 -27.21
C LYS A 339 3.68 7.52 -27.38
N ARG A 340 2.58 7.13 -26.73
CA ARG A 340 1.34 7.92 -26.72
C ARG A 340 1.53 9.29 -26.08
N ALA A 341 2.38 9.39 -25.05
CA ALA A 341 2.66 10.64 -24.34
C ALA A 341 3.32 11.71 -25.24
N VAL A 342 4.04 11.30 -26.29
CA VAL A 342 4.77 12.22 -27.19
C VAL A 342 4.04 12.48 -28.50
N THR A 343 2.96 11.74 -28.79
CA THR A 343 2.13 11.92 -30.00
C THR A 343 0.90 12.81 -29.77
N HIS A 344 0.65 13.22 -28.54
CA HIS A 344 -0.48 14.04 -28.09
C HIS A 344 0.00 15.27 -27.32
#